data_AF-A0A7R9MQB8-F1
#
_entry.id   AF-A0A7R9MQB8-F1
#
_cell.length_a   1.000
_cell.length_b   1.000
_cell.length_c   1.000
_cell.angle_alpha   90.00
_cell.angle_beta   90.00
_cell.angle_gamma   90.00
#
_symmetry.space_group_name_H-M   'P 1'
#
loop_
_entity.id
_entity.type
_entity.pdbx_description
1 polymer ?
#
loop_
_entity_poly.entity_id
_entity_poly.type
_entity_poly.pdbx_seq_one_letter_code
_entity_poly.pdbx_strand_id
1 'polypeptide(L)' 'MSSEEMSTHYSVLQCDEKASKQEIRKQYKKLALMTHPDKTESTTSCEDFHRIDRAVKVLDNDLSRRQYDCQLI' A
#
# COMPACT_ATOMS: atom_id res chain seq x y z
N MET A 1 6.81 -20.18 11.34
CA MET A 1 6.07 -20.03 10.06
C MET A 1 4.63 -19.86 10.43
N SER A 2 4.09 -18.64 10.37
CA SER A 2 2.66 -18.31 10.36
C SER A 2 2.57 -16.79 10.43
N SER A 3 2.54 -16.14 9.28
CA SER A 3 2.02 -14.77 9.17
C SER A 3 1.36 -14.73 7.81
N GLU A 4 0.04 -14.77 7.90
CA GLU A 4 -0.89 -15.08 6.83
C GLU A 4 -0.77 -14.09 5.69
N GLU A 5 -0.87 -14.61 4.47
CA GLU A 5 -1.21 -13.84 3.28
C GLU A 5 -2.65 -13.32 3.40
N MET A 6 -2.89 -12.38 4.31
CA MET A 6 -3.95 -11.40 4.15
C MET A 6 -3.32 -10.24 3.39
N SER A 7 -3.93 -9.81 2.28
CA SER A 7 -3.46 -8.68 1.47
C SER A 7 -3.46 -7.38 2.28
N THR A 8 -2.46 -7.20 3.13
CA THR A 8 -2.30 -6.03 3.98
C THR A 8 -1.88 -4.85 3.12
N HIS A 9 -2.15 -3.65 3.64
CA HIS A 9 -1.71 -2.41 3.00
C HIS A 9 -0.18 -2.40 2.75
N TYR A 10 0.59 -3.10 3.58
CA TYR A 10 2.02 -3.34 3.40
C TYR A 10 2.34 -4.20 2.16
N SER A 11 1.66 -5.34 1.98
CA SER A 11 1.82 -6.19 0.79
C SER A 11 1.44 -5.46 -0.50
N VAL A 12 0.38 -4.64 -0.48
CA VAL A 12 -0.05 -3.82 -1.63
C VAL A 12 1.03 -2.80 -2.03
N LEU A 13 1.68 -2.19 -1.04
CA LEU A 13 2.77 -1.24 -1.24
C LEU A 13 4.13 -1.90 -1.51
N GLN A 14 4.18 -3.25 -1.54
CA GLN A 14 5.42 -4.02 -1.57
C GLN A 14 6.44 -3.52 -0.54
N CYS A 15 5.96 -3.19 0.65
CA CYS A 15 6.77 -2.71 1.75
C CYS A 15 6.59 -3.60 2.98
N ASP A 16 7.59 -3.57 3.85
CA ASP A 16 7.56 -4.31 5.11
C ASP A 16 6.65 -3.61 6.13
N GLU A 17 6.07 -4.36 7.06
CA GLU A 17 5.37 -3.78 8.22
C GLU A 17 6.28 -2.81 9.01
N LYS A 18 7.59 -3.04 9.01
CA LYS A 18 8.60 -2.17 9.64
C LYS A 18 9.05 -1.02 8.74
N ALA A 19 8.49 -0.87 7.54
CA ALA A 19 8.85 0.21 6.63
C ALA A 19 8.58 1.58 7.26
N SER A 20 9.56 2.47 7.14
CA SER A 20 9.42 3.87 7.51
C SER A 20 8.55 4.62 6.50
N LYS A 21 7.90 5.69 6.95
CA LYS A 21 7.06 6.55 6.08
C LYS A 21 7.77 7.03 4.82
N GLN A 22 9.08 7.29 4.91
CA GLN A 22 9.90 7.63 3.74
C GLN A 22 9.93 6.51 2.70
N GLU A 23 10.09 5.26 3.12
CA GLU A 23 10.09 4.10 2.23
C GLU A 23 8.70 3.90 1.62
N ILE A 24 7.64 4.07 2.41
CA ILE A 24 6.24 3.97 1.95
C ILE A 24 5.96 4.99 0.85
N ARG A 25 6.35 6.26 1.05
CA ARG A 25 6.20 7.31 0.02
C ARG A 25 7.03 7.06 -1.23
N LYS A 26 8.21 6.47 -1.07
CA LYS A 26 9.09 6.12 -2.19
C LYS A 26 8.49 4.99 -3.03
N GLN A 27 7.96 3.96 -2.36
CA GLN A 27 7.31 2.83 -3.02
C GLN A 27 6.00 3.23 -3.66
N TYR A 28 5.22 4.09 -3.01
CA TYR A 28 4.05 4.73 -3.60
C TYR A 28 4.37 5.40 -4.93
N LYS A 29 5.39 6.28 -4.98
CA LYS A 29 5.79 6.94 -6.22
C LYS A 29 6.17 5.93 -7.30
N LYS A 30 6.92 4.89 -6.95
CA LYS A 30 7.36 3.85 -7.89
C LYS A 30 6.16 3.07 -8.44
N LEU A 31 5.27 2.62 -7.57
CA LEU A 31 4.08 1.87 -7.94
C LEU A 31 3.08 2.73 -8.72
N ALA A 32 2.85 3.98 -8.32
CA ALA A 32 2.00 4.93 -9.05
C ALA A 32 2.50 5.17 -10.49
N LEU A 33 3.82 5.20 -10.71
CA LEU A 33 4.40 5.29 -12.05
C LEU A 33 4.23 3.99 -12.87
N MET A 34 4.15 2.83 -12.22
CA MET A 34 3.96 1.52 -12.85
C MET A 34 2.50 1.19 -13.13
N THR A 35 1.58 1.65 -12.27
CA THR A 35 0.13 1.46 -12.35
C THR A 35 -0.59 2.66 -12.97
N HIS A 36 0.14 3.65 -13.49
CA HIS A 36 -0.46 4.84 -14.06
C HIS A 36 -1.36 4.45 -15.25
N PRO A 37 -2.64 4.88 -15.27
CA PRO A 37 -3.58 4.49 -16.31
C PRO A 37 -3.12 4.96 -17.71
N ASP A 38 -2.41 6.08 -17.79
CA ASP A 38 -1.82 6.60 -19.05
C ASP A 38 -0.76 5.69 -19.67
N LYS A 39 -0.15 4.79 -18.88
CA LYS A 39 0.82 3.79 -19.37
C LYS A 39 0.24 2.40 -19.52
N THR A 40 -0.93 2.15 -18.94
CA THR A 40 -1.56 0.82 -18.92
C THR A 40 -3.04 0.98 -19.19
N GLU A 41 -3.43 0.70 -20.44
CA GLU A 41 -4.82 0.60 -20.94
C GLU A 41 -5.55 -0.63 -20.35
N SER A 42 -5.31 -0.93 -19.07
CA SER A 42 -5.78 -2.12 -18.38
C SER A 42 -6.62 -1.68 -17.19
N THR A 43 -7.88 -2.11 -17.13
CA THR A 43 -8.78 -1.86 -15.99
C THR A 43 -8.19 -2.31 -14.65
N THR A 44 -7.34 -3.33 -14.68
CA THR A 44 -6.57 -3.85 -13.55
C THR A 44 -5.65 -2.82 -12.90
N SER A 45 -5.00 -1.94 -13.68
CA SER A 45 -4.10 -0.93 -13.13
C SER A 45 -4.83 0.15 -12.31
N CYS A 46 -6.09 0.43 -12.65
CA CYS A 46 -6.91 1.38 -11.90
C CYS A 46 -7.28 0.84 -10.51
N GLU A 47 -7.65 -0.43 -10.41
CA GLU A 47 -7.91 -1.07 -9.12
C GLU A 47 -6.67 -1.15 -8.24
N ASP A 48 -5.52 -1.51 -8.83
CA ASP A 48 -4.26 -1.56 -8.09
C ASP A 48 -3.84 -0.18 -7.59
N PHE A 49 -3.96 0.85 -8.42
CA PHE A 49 -3.70 2.23 -8.00
C PHE A 49 -4.58 2.65 -6.82
N HIS A 50 -5.88 2.35 -6.87
CA HIS A 50 -6.79 2.64 -5.75
C HIS A 50 -6.43 1.86 -4.48
N ARG A 51 -5.98 0.60 -4.59
CA ARG A 51 -5.50 -0.17 -3.43
C ARG A 51 -4.25 0.48 -2.83
N ILE A 52 -3.31 0.87 -3.68
CA ILE A 52 -2.07 1.55 -3.30
C ILE A 52 -2.36 2.90 -2.62
N ASP A 53 -3.22 3.75 -3.18
CA ASP A 53 -3.58 5.06 -2.60
C ASP A 53 -4.21 4.92 -1.21
N ARG A 54 -5.16 3.98 -1.06
CA ARG A 54 -5.78 3.68 0.24
C ARG A 54 -4.74 3.20 1.25
N ALA A 55 -3.87 2.29 0.85
CA ALA A 55 -2.82 1.76 1.70
C ALA A 55 -1.90 2.87 2.20
N VAL A 56 -1.46 3.79 1.32
CA VAL A 56 -0.61 4.91 1.73
C VAL A 56 -1.34 5.87 2.64
N LYS A 57 -2.60 6.23 2.37
CA LYS A 57 -3.35 7.12 3.25
C LYS A 57 -3.42 6.62 4.69
N VAL A 58 -3.61 5.31 4.86
CA VAL A 58 -3.65 4.68 6.17
C VAL A 58 -2.26 4.62 6.80
N LEU A 59 -1.23 4.23 6.04
CA LEU A 59 0.11 4.02 6.58
C LEU A 59 0.96 5.30 6.74
N ASP A 60 0.64 6.37 6.01
CA ASP A 60 1.34 7.67 6.09
C ASP A 60 1.00 8.41 7.40
N ASN A 61 -0.20 8.15 7.95
CA ASN A 61 -0.67 8.73 9.18
C ASN A 61 -0.50 7.77 10.37
N ASP A 62 0.24 8.15 11.41
CA ASP A 62 0.54 7.26 12.55
C ASP A 62 -0.73 6.84 13.30
N LEU A 63 -1.74 7.72 13.37
CA LEU A 63 -3.02 7.43 14.00
C LEU A 63 -3.80 6.38 13.21
N SER A 64 -3.93 6.58 11.90
CA SER A 64 -4.63 5.64 11.02
C SER A 64 -3.90 4.30 10.94
N ARG A 65 -2.57 4.31 10.92
CA ARG A 65 -1.74 3.11 10.99
C ARG A 65 -1.99 2.33 12.27
N ARG A 66 -1.97 3.00 13.43
CA ARG A 66 -2.29 2.35 14.71
C ARG A 66 -3.71 1.77 14.74
N GLN A 67 -4.69 2.51 14.22
CA GLN A 67 -6.08 2.00 14.15
C GLN A 67 -6.18 0.79 13.23
N TYR A 68 -5.49 0.81 12.09
CA TYR A 68 -5.43 -0.31 11.17
C TYR A 68 -4.74 -1.52 11.78
N ASP A 69 -3.59 -1.33 12.43
CA ASP A 69 -2.87 -2.39 13.16
C ASP A 69 -3.73 -2.97 14.30
N CYS A 70 -4.51 -2.13 15.01
CA CYS A 70 -5.47 -2.60 16.02
C CYS A 70 -6.67 -3.34 15.43
N GLN A 71 -7.09 -3.03 14.19
CA GLN A 71 -8.14 -3.77 13.49
C GLN A 71 -7.65 -5.10 12.88
N LEU A 72 -6.34 -5.29 12.80
CA LEU A 72 -5.70 -6.48 12.24
C LEU A 72 -5.43 -7.57 13.30
N ILE A 73 -5.83 -7.35 14.56
CA ILE A 73 -5.80 -8.29 15.69
C ILE A 73 -7.09 -9.11 15.72
#